data_AF-A0A7L4RFQ1-F1
#
_entry.id   AF-A0A7L4RFQ1-F1
#
_cell.length_a   1.000
_cell.length_b   1.000
_cell.length_c   1.000
_cell.angle_alpha   90.00
_cell.angle_beta   90.00
_cell.angle_gamma   90.00
#
_symmetry.space_group_name_H-M   'P 1'
#
loop_
_entity.id
_entity.type
_entity.pdbx_description
1 polymer ?
#
loop_
_entity_poly.entity_id
_entity_poly.type
_entity_poly.pdbx_seq_one_letter_code
_entity_poly.pdbx_strand_id
1 'polypeptide(L)'
;MKKILLLFALLLLPGCIWPWGGSKDELELVPKSANSVIILRPSAIFNDSDISSFYSQANITDEVGRVEATTGIDETKINRMVLFMKFESTKPSRSSYGGFIVRGAIDKNKILESMKLNNIIANMSYGNQPVYEVSAKQAPQNKSYFYFFDSNTLVGGTREAVQDSIDASSGKTESVKSRQKLSQTYDALDKNSLLIFLLDIPPQLKSDISQSAENLSNSKAFSRVDCVGLSLAKEGRNININLQAAAEDAPSANDASNAIGDGLSTLKGLAPSGSVFETIINKMNVGAKGDKVTASLTITFDELKSLRDELYPPPPTQSSTDYHLIQQAQTVSYKLANYADIVGAQGYPEKMTVQLSIPEGTGNITVGTPHGGIGKYIVLSVNTSSGVKELFATTTANVAGDLSNISKPGTYTIMISAEDNCTQVDPLQQCVYIETANESNSTRTEMPAD
;
A
#
# COMPACT_ATOMS: atom_id res chain seq x y z
N MET A 1 53.87 22.97 -41.11
CA MET A 1 54.03 21.58 -41.57
C MET A 1 54.66 20.77 -40.43
N LYS A 2 53.95 19.75 -39.93
CA LYS A 2 54.48 18.59 -39.19
C LYS A 2 55.27 18.84 -37.90
N LYS A 3 54.63 18.58 -36.75
CA LYS A 3 55.02 17.63 -35.68
C LYS A 3 54.48 18.09 -34.32
N ILE A 4 53.32 17.56 -33.94
CA ILE A 4 52.89 17.10 -32.59
C ILE A 4 51.63 16.27 -32.87
N LEU A 5 51.90 15.07 -33.39
CA LEU A 5 50.94 14.00 -33.67
C LEU A 5 51.66 12.73 -33.22
N LEU A 6 51.84 12.59 -31.91
CA LEU A 6 52.33 11.37 -31.26
C LEU A 6 52.09 11.42 -29.73
N LEU A 7 50.85 11.70 -29.33
CA LEU A 7 50.38 11.42 -27.97
C LEU A 7 48.97 10.80 -28.02
N PHE A 8 48.77 9.91 -29.00
CA PHE A 8 47.54 9.17 -29.26
C PHE A 8 47.73 7.64 -29.11
N ALA A 9 48.78 7.22 -28.38
CA ALA A 9 49.18 5.81 -28.29
C ALA A 9 49.58 5.35 -26.87
N LEU A 10 49.11 6.03 -25.81
CA LEU A 10 49.41 5.63 -24.43
C LEU A 10 48.25 5.77 -23.44
N LEU A 11 47.03 5.47 -23.88
CA LEU A 11 45.88 5.16 -23.01
C LEU A 11 45.17 3.87 -23.46
N LEU A 12 45.96 2.88 -23.87
CA LEU A 12 45.57 1.46 -23.90
C LEU A 12 46.21 0.73 -22.71
N LEU A 13 45.75 1.08 -21.50
CA LEU A 13 45.76 0.15 -20.38
C LEU A 13 44.29 -0.09 -19.98
N PRO A 14 43.86 -1.36 -19.89
CA PRO A 14 42.54 -1.75 -19.43
C PRO A 14 42.45 -1.52 -17.92
N GLY A 15 42.23 -0.27 -17.53
CA GLY A 15 41.71 0.08 -16.23
C GLY A 15 40.19 0.09 -16.32
N CYS A 16 39.55 -0.95 -15.78
CA CYS A 16 38.11 -1.03 -15.57
C CYS A 16 37.64 0.18 -14.76
N ILE A 17 37.32 1.29 -15.43
CA ILE A 17 36.47 2.34 -14.89
C ILE A 17 35.06 1.75 -14.95
N TRP A 18 34.66 1.03 -13.89
CA TRP A 18 33.26 0.70 -13.67
C TRP A 18 32.51 2.02 -13.48
N PRO A 19 31.51 2.36 -14.33
CA PRO A 19 30.73 3.57 -14.18
C PRO A 19 29.75 3.37 -13.01
N TRP A 20 30.23 3.50 -11.78
CA TRP A 20 29.45 3.38 -10.53
C TRP A 20 28.75 4.69 -10.12
N GLY A 21 28.52 5.61 -11.06
CA GLY A 21 27.86 6.90 -10.80
C GLY A 21 26.47 7.08 -11.42
N GLY A 22 26.01 6.14 -12.25
CA GLY A 22 24.64 6.18 -12.78
C GLY A 22 23.70 5.43 -11.84
N SER A 23 22.64 6.08 -11.35
CA SER A 23 21.57 5.37 -10.68
C SER A 23 21.02 4.31 -11.62
N LYS A 24 21.18 3.03 -11.28
CA LYS A 24 20.66 1.91 -12.10
C LYS A 24 19.18 2.11 -12.39
N ASP A 25 18.73 1.62 -13.53
CA ASP A 25 17.29 1.56 -13.80
C ASP A 25 16.58 0.78 -12.69
N GLU A 26 15.35 1.16 -12.36
CA GLU A 26 14.54 0.46 -11.36
C GLU A 26 14.33 -1.00 -11.76
N LEU A 27 14.10 -1.26 -13.05
CA LEU A 27 13.93 -2.59 -13.60
C LEU A 27 15.22 -3.42 -13.64
N GLU A 28 16.40 -2.79 -13.45
CA GLU A 28 17.67 -3.52 -13.35
C GLU A 28 17.86 -4.20 -11.99
N LEU A 29 17.15 -3.74 -10.96
CA LEU A 29 17.19 -4.32 -9.63
C LEU A 29 16.10 -5.38 -9.43
N VAL A 30 15.07 -5.40 -10.28
CA VAL A 30 13.98 -6.39 -10.19
C VAL A 30 14.41 -7.69 -10.86
N PRO A 31 14.42 -8.82 -10.13
CA PRO A 31 14.86 -10.10 -10.68
C PRO A 31 14.01 -10.60 -11.83
N LYS A 32 14.64 -11.27 -12.81
CA LYS A 32 13.92 -11.90 -13.93
C LYS A 32 12.89 -12.94 -13.48
N SER A 33 12.89 -13.46 -12.26
CA SER A 33 11.85 -14.38 -11.75
C SER A 33 10.50 -13.70 -11.51
N ALA A 34 10.47 -12.39 -11.24
CA ALA A 34 9.24 -11.61 -11.15
C ALA A 34 8.59 -11.43 -12.54
N ASN A 35 7.26 -11.46 -12.59
CA ASN A 35 6.50 -11.18 -13.82
C ASN A 35 5.49 -10.05 -13.65
N SER A 36 5.35 -9.50 -12.44
CA SER A 36 4.57 -8.31 -12.15
C SER A 36 5.45 -7.28 -11.46
N VAL A 37 5.34 -6.02 -11.91
CA VAL A 37 6.05 -4.87 -11.35
C VAL A 37 5.08 -3.71 -11.22
N ILE A 38 4.99 -3.11 -10.03
CA ILE A 38 4.28 -1.85 -9.79
C ILE A 38 5.31 -0.81 -9.39
N ILE A 39 5.41 0.30 -10.11
CA ILE A 39 6.28 1.43 -9.78
C ILE A 39 5.38 2.58 -9.34
N LEU A 40 5.66 3.13 -8.17
CA LEU A 40 4.96 4.26 -7.57
C LEU A 40 5.93 5.44 -7.40
N ARG A 41 5.38 6.66 -7.37
CA ARG A 41 6.10 7.88 -6.96
C ARG A 41 5.48 8.47 -5.70
N PRO A 42 5.75 7.91 -4.50
CA PRO A 42 5.12 8.35 -3.26
C PRO A 42 5.23 9.85 -3.02
N SER A 43 6.42 10.44 -3.16
CA SER A 43 6.63 11.89 -3.05
C SER A 43 5.76 12.71 -4.01
N ALA A 44 5.53 12.27 -5.24
CA ALA A 44 4.67 12.97 -6.18
C ALA A 44 3.17 12.82 -5.84
N ILE A 45 2.78 11.72 -5.19
CA ILE A 45 1.41 11.46 -4.75
C ILE A 45 1.10 12.28 -3.48
N PHE A 46 1.98 12.19 -2.47
CA PHE A 46 1.76 12.81 -1.16
C PHE A 46 1.94 14.34 -1.16
N ASN A 47 2.80 14.87 -2.03
CA ASN A 47 3.01 16.32 -2.14
C ASN A 47 2.06 17.00 -3.15
N ASP A 48 1.19 16.25 -3.83
CA ASP A 48 0.23 16.84 -4.76
C ASP A 48 -1.05 17.28 -4.05
N SER A 49 -1.41 18.56 -4.19
CA SER A 49 -2.55 19.16 -3.49
C SER A 49 -3.90 18.61 -3.95
N ASP A 50 -4.03 18.27 -5.24
CA ASP A 50 -5.29 17.72 -5.76
C ASP A 50 -5.47 16.29 -5.23
N ILE A 51 -4.41 15.48 -5.25
CA ILE A 51 -4.41 14.10 -4.77
C ILE A 51 -4.59 14.01 -3.25
N SER A 52 -3.85 14.80 -2.48
CA SER A 52 -3.97 14.82 -1.01
C SER A 52 -5.38 15.16 -0.56
N SER A 53 -6.11 16.01 -1.29
CA SER A 53 -7.52 16.31 -0.99
C SER A 53 -8.42 15.07 -1.10
N PHE A 54 -8.14 14.14 -2.03
CA PHE A 54 -8.90 12.89 -2.16
C PHE A 54 -8.70 11.96 -0.96
N TYR A 55 -7.49 11.95 -0.39
CA TYR A 55 -7.15 11.05 0.71
C TYR A 55 -7.31 11.65 2.11
N SER A 56 -7.47 12.96 2.22
CA SER A 56 -7.77 13.64 3.49
C SER A 56 -9.05 13.08 4.15
N GLN A 57 -9.99 12.57 3.35
CA GLN A 57 -11.22 11.93 3.85
C GLN A 57 -10.96 10.56 4.50
N ALA A 58 -9.79 9.96 4.29
CA ALA A 58 -9.43 8.61 4.74
C ALA A 58 -8.35 8.60 5.83
N ASN A 59 -8.07 9.74 6.48
CA ASN A 59 -7.04 9.89 7.53
C ASN A 59 -5.62 9.43 7.12
N ILE A 60 -5.31 9.44 5.82
CA ILE A 60 -4.00 8.95 5.34
C ILE A 60 -2.85 9.84 5.81
N THR A 61 -3.07 11.14 6.03
CA THR A 61 -2.01 12.05 6.50
C THR A 61 -1.46 11.68 7.87
N ASP A 62 -2.33 11.25 8.79
CA ASP A 62 -1.91 10.80 10.13
C ASP A 62 -1.09 9.51 10.04
N GLU A 63 -1.45 8.63 9.10
CA GLU A 63 -0.75 7.38 8.82
C GLU A 63 0.67 7.63 8.26
N VAL A 64 0.82 8.58 7.33
CA VAL A 64 2.13 8.97 6.78
C VAL A 64 3.07 9.46 7.88
N GLY A 65 2.59 10.34 8.76
CA GLY A 65 3.37 10.84 9.89
C GLY A 65 3.75 9.73 10.88
N ARG A 66 2.86 8.74 11.08
CA ARG A 66 3.12 7.58 11.92
C ARG A 66 4.20 6.67 11.34
N VAL A 67 4.21 6.45 10.02
CA VAL A 67 5.24 5.65 9.35
C VAL A 67 6.61 6.29 9.52
N GLU A 68 6.74 7.61 9.32
CA GLU A 68 8.02 8.31 9.52
C GLU A 68 8.49 8.19 10.97
N ALA A 69 7.61 8.46 11.94
CA ALA A 69 7.95 8.38 13.36
C ALA A 69 8.38 6.97 13.80
N THR A 70 7.77 5.94 13.24
CA THR A 70 8.00 4.53 13.65
C THR A 70 9.19 3.90 12.92
N THR A 71 9.34 4.19 11.63
CA THR A 71 10.29 3.48 10.76
C THR A 71 11.49 4.33 10.34
N GLY A 72 11.39 5.66 10.49
CA GLY A 72 12.35 6.61 9.93
C GLY A 72 12.23 6.81 8.41
N ILE A 73 11.22 6.23 7.77
CA ILE A 73 10.93 6.39 6.34
C ILE A 73 9.92 7.53 6.17
N ASP A 74 10.38 8.65 5.61
CA ASP A 74 9.51 9.74 5.20
C ASP A 74 9.00 9.47 3.78
N GLU A 75 7.73 9.06 3.66
CA GLU A 75 7.10 8.73 2.38
C GLU A 75 7.05 9.93 1.41
N THR A 76 7.07 11.16 1.93
CA THR A 76 7.10 12.40 1.12
C THR A 76 8.47 12.62 0.46
N LYS A 77 9.52 11.96 0.98
CA LYS A 77 10.90 11.95 0.44
C LYS A 77 11.24 10.68 -0.33
N ILE A 78 10.29 9.76 -0.52
CA ILE A 78 10.47 8.59 -1.36
C ILE A 78 10.16 8.94 -2.81
N ASN A 79 11.20 8.96 -3.64
CA ASN A 79 11.11 9.29 -5.06
C ASN A 79 10.45 8.15 -5.86
N ARG A 80 10.79 6.91 -5.50
CA ARG A 80 10.30 5.69 -6.17
C ARG A 80 10.09 4.56 -5.18
N MET A 81 9.00 3.83 -5.38
CA MET A 81 8.78 2.52 -4.77
C MET A 81 8.44 1.53 -5.86
N VAL A 82 9.12 0.39 -5.90
CA VAL A 82 8.90 -0.67 -6.88
C VAL A 82 8.44 -1.90 -6.13
N LEU A 83 7.20 -2.33 -6.31
CA LEU A 83 6.72 -3.63 -5.85
C LEU A 83 6.92 -4.63 -6.97
N PHE A 84 7.39 -5.83 -6.66
CA PHE A 84 7.53 -6.89 -7.65
C PHE A 84 7.11 -8.23 -7.07
N MET A 85 6.51 -9.06 -7.92
CA MET A 85 5.96 -10.34 -7.50
C MET A 85 5.91 -11.33 -8.66
N LYS A 86 5.76 -12.59 -8.29
CA LYS A 86 5.51 -13.68 -9.23
C LYS A 86 4.06 -14.15 -9.11
N PHE A 87 3.31 -13.97 -10.18
CA PHE A 87 2.00 -14.57 -10.37
C PHE A 87 2.12 -15.81 -11.24
N GLU A 88 1.40 -16.87 -10.90
CA GLU A 88 1.28 -18.06 -11.75
C GLU A 88 -0.15 -18.25 -12.24
N SER A 89 -1.15 -17.93 -11.40
CA SER A 89 -2.57 -18.10 -11.69
C SER A 89 -3.40 -16.93 -11.15
N THR A 90 -4.64 -16.82 -11.60
CA THR A 90 -5.68 -15.93 -11.02
C THR A 90 -6.09 -16.34 -9.61
N LYS A 91 -5.95 -17.62 -9.28
CA LYS A 91 -6.25 -18.12 -7.94
C LYS A 91 -5.21 -17.55 -6.96
N PRO A 92 -5.64 -17.03 -5.80
CA PRO A 92 -4.73 -16.56 -4.77
C PRO A 92 -3.91 -17.75 -4.27
N SER A 93 -2.77 -17.99 -4.89
CA SER A 93 -1.72 -18.78 -4.26
C SER A 93 -1.07 -17.89 -3.21
N ARG A 94 -0.64 -18.49 -2.10
CA ARG A 94 0.34 -17.83 -1.24
C ARG A 94 1.64 -17.74 -2.04
N SER A 95 1.71 -16.78 -2.96
CA SER A 95 2.92 -16.48 -3.70
C SER A 95 4.01 -16.21 -2.67
N SER A 96 4.95 -17.15 -2.56
CA SER A 96 6.11 -17.03 -1.66
C SER A 96 7.17 -16.10 -2.23
N TYR A 97 6.94 -15.52 -3.41
CA TYR A 97 7.89 -14.69 -4.12
C TYR A 97 7.34 -13.29 -4.34
N GLY A 98 7.83 -12.36 -3.52
CA GLY A 98 7.51 -10.96 -3.64
C GLY A 98 8.50 -10.10 -2.87
N GLY A 99 8.73 -8.91 -3.38
CA GLY A 99 9.56 -7.92 -2.73
C GLY A 99 9.21 -6.51 -3.15
N PHE A 100 9.92 -5.57 -2.56
CA PHE A 100 9.82 -4.16 -2.87
C PHE A 100 11.19 -3.50 -2.84
N ILE A 101 11.38 -2.48 -3.67
CA ILE A 101 12.56 -1.62 -3.67
C ILE A 101 12.09 -0.20 -3.39
N VAL A 102 12.72 0.46 -2.43
CA VAL A 102 12.47 1.87 -2.09
C VAL A 102 13.70 2.68 -2.49
N ARG A 103 13.48 3.81 -3.17
CA ARG A 103 14.50 4.81 -3.47
C ARG A 103 14.08 6.18 -2.97
N GLY A 104 14.91 6.79 -2.13
CA GLY A 104 14.65 8.11 -1.56
C GLY A 104 15.62 8.45 -0.44
N ALA A 105 15.22 9.39 0.41
CA ALA A 105 15.95 9.67 1.65
C ALA A 105 15.70 8.55 2.66
N ILE A 106 16.68 7.66 2.85
CA ILE A 106 16.58 6.49 3.73
C ILE A 106 17.62 6.64 4.85
N ASP A 107 17.16 6.66 6.11
CA ASP A 107 18.06 6.59 7.27
C ASP A 107 18.22 5.13 7.69
N LYS A 108 19.26 4.48 7.17
CA LYS A 108 19.59 3.09 7.48
C LYS A 108 19.66 2.83 8.98
N ASN A 109 20.22 3.75 9.76
CA ASN A 109 20.41 3.52 11.20
C ASN A 109 19.08 3.55 11.93
N LYS A 110 18.20 4.52 11.63
CA LYS A 110 16.84 4.56 12.20
C LYS A 110 16.00 3.35 11.82
N ILE A 111 16.09 2.89 10.57
CA ILE A 111 15.39 1.66 10.15
C ILE A 111 15.90 0.46 10.95
N LEU A 112 17.22 0.29 11.09
CA LEU A 112 17.77 -0.79 11.88
C LEU A 112 17.44 -0.67 13.37
N GLU A 113 17.39 0.54 13.93
CA GLU A 113 16.98 0.78 15.32
C GLU A 113 15.51 0.44 15.55
N SER A 114 14.60 0.86 14.66
CA SER A 114 13.18 0.51 14.74
C SER A 114 12.94 -1.00 14.63
N MET A 115 13.69 -1.69 13.78
CA MET A 115 13.65 -3.15 13.69
C MET A 115 14.20 -3.82 14.98
N LYS A 116 15.23 -3.25 15.63
CA LYS A 116 15.79 -3.76 16.89
C LYS A 116 14.86 -3.56 18.09
N LEU A 117 14.21 -2.40 18.19
CA LEU A 117 13.28 -2.09 19.30
C LEU A 117 12.18 -3.14 19.43
N ASN A 118 11.84 -3.80 18.34
CA ASN A 118 10.84 -4.85 18.34
C ASN A 118 11.40 -6.25 18.67
N ASN A 119 12.70 -6.41 18.95
CA ASN A 119 13.44 -7.68 19.07
C ASN A 119 13.41 -8.53 17.79
N ILE A 120 13.45 -7.89 16.63
CA ILE A 120 13.15 -8.51 15.33
C ILE A 120 14.37 -8.48 14.37
N ILE A 121 15.61 -8.69 14.83
CA ILE A 121 16.74 -8.75 13.87
C ILE A 121 17.68 -9.91 14.13
N ALA A 122 17.79 -10.80 13.13
CA ALA A 122 18.96 -11.62 12.94
C ALA A 122 19.80 -11.07 11.79
N ASN A 123 21.10 -10.87 12.03
CA ASN A 123 22.04 -10.56 10.96
C ASN A 123 22.42 -11.87 10.26
N MET A 124 22.17 -11.93 8.96
CA MET A 124 22.62 -13.04 8.12
C MET A 124 23.52 -12.50 7.00
N SER A 125 24.37 -13.37 6.47
CA SER A 125 25.20 -13.04 5.30
C SER A 125 24.68 -13.77 4.07
N TYR A 126 24.61 -13.05 2.95
CA TYR A 126 24.44 -13.65 1.64
C TYR A 126 25.69 -13.34 0.80
N GLY A 127 26.58 -14.32 0.68
CA GLY A 127 27.95 -14.07 0.25
C GLY A 127 28.67 -13.20 1.28
N ASN A 128 29.12 -12.01 0.86
CA ASN A 128 29.75 -10.99 1.72
C ASN A 128 28.83 -9.80 2.01
N GLN A 129 27.53 -9.92 1.71
CA GLN A 129 26.56 -8.85 1.86
C GLN A 129 25.69 -9.07 3.11
N PRO A 130 25.55 -8.05 3.98
CA PRO A 130 24.72 -8.16 5.18
C PRO A 130 23.24 -8.08 4.80
N VAL A 131 22.50 -9.16 5.07
CA VAL A 131 21.04 -9.22 4.92
C VAL A 131 20.42 -9.25 6.32
N TYR A 132 19.39 -8.43 6.53
CA TYR A 132 18.72 -8.30 7.81
C TYR A 132 17.41 -9.09 7.78
N GLU A 133 17.28 -10.08 8.66
CA GLU A 133 16.05 -10.88 8.81
C GLU A 133 15.17 -10.28 9.90
N VAL A 134 13.88 -10.11 9.59
CA VAL A 134 12.85 -9.49 10.43
C VAL A 134 11.67 -10.45 10.57
N SER A 135 11.46 -11.03 11.75
CA SER A 135 10.28 -11.82 12.17
C SER A 135 9.35 -11.12 13.17
N ALA A 136 8.07 -10.97 12.87
CA ALA A 136 7.08 -10.48 13.85
C ALA A 136 7.00 -11.40 15.08
N LYS A 137 7.00 -10.85 16.31
CA LYS A 137 6.90 -11.63 17.56
C LYS A 137 5.71 -12.59 17.55
N GLN A 138 4.57 -12.13 17.02
CA GLN A 138 3.31 -12.90 16.96
C GLN A 138 3.26 -13.89 15.78
N ALA A 139 4.18 -13.80 14.82
CA ALA A 139 4.23 -14.67 13.66
C ALA A 139 5.69 -14.96 13.26
N PRO A 140 6.45 -15.70 14.09
CA PRO A 140 7.88 -15.94 13.86
C PRO A 140 8.19 -16.67 12.55
N GLN A 141 7.21 -17.41 12.01
CA GLN A 141 7.28 -18.04 10.69
C GLN A 141 7.21 -17.04 9.53
N ASN A 142 6.65 -15.84 9.74
CA ASN A 142 6.53 -14.79 8.74
C ASN A 142 7.75 -13.89 8.80
N LYS A 143 8.83 -14.36 8.16
CA LYS A 143 10.09 -13.63 8.06
C LYS A 143 10.10 -12.75 6.82
N SER A 144 10.53 -11.51 6.99
CA SER A 144 10.89 -10.57 5.93
C SER A 144 12.39 -10.33 5.95
N TYR A 145 12.98 -10.03 4.80
CA TYR A 145 14.41 -9.84 4.63
C TYR A 145 14.65 -8.47 4.01
N PHE A 146 15.75 -7.83 4.39
CA PHE A 146 16.09 -6.48 3.95
C PHE A 146 17.56 -6.39 3.57
N TYR A 147 17.85 -5.62 2.52
CA TYR A 147 19.21 -5.31 2.09
C TYR A 147 19.29 -3.86 1.58
N PHE A 148 20.35 -3.16 1.96
CA PHE A 148 20.62 -1.79 1.51
C PHE A 148 21.67 -1.84 0.41
N PHE A 149 21.29 -1.48 -0.82
CA PHE A 149 22.24 -1.38 -1.93
C PHE A 149 23.20 -0.20 -1.73
N ASP A 150 22.67 0.90 -1.18
CA ASP A 150 23.39 2.13 -0.87
C ASP A 150 22.62 2.91 0.22
N SER A 151 22.98 4.17 0.48
CA SER A 151 22.31 5.01 1.48
C SER A 151 20.88 5.42 1.11
N ASN A 152 20.48 5.27 -0.15
CA ASN A 152 19.22 5.78 -0.69
C ASN A 152 18.35 4.67 -1.29
N THR A 153 18.85 3.44 -1.38
CA THR A 153 18.18 2.30 -2.01
C THR A 153 18.12 1.11 -1.07
N LEU A 154 16.90 0.71 -0.72
CA LEU A 154 16.59 -0.47 0.11
C LEU A 154 15.79 -1.47 -0.73
N VAL A 155 16.05 -2.76 -0.57
CA VAL A 155 15.13 -3.84 -0.96
C VAL A 155 14.64 -4.58 0.27
N GLY A 156 13.35 -4.90 0.28
CA GLY A 156 12.70 -5.73 1.28
C GLY A 156 11.83 -6.81 0.63
N GLY A 157 11.56 -7.92 1.32
CA GLY A 157 10.66 -8.95 0.80
C GLY A 157 10.92 -10.34 1.35
N THR A 158 10.56 -11.35 0.56
CA THR A 158 10.93 -12.74 0.88
C THR A 158 12.42 -12.97 0.68
N ARG A 159 12.97 -14.01 1.33
CA ARG A 159 14.41 -14.31 1.26
C ARG A 159 14.90 -14.41 -0.18
N GLU A 160 14.16 -15.17 -0.98
CA GLU A 160 14.44 -15.42 -2.39
C GLU A 160 14.40 -14.12 -3.20
N ALA A 161 13.38 -13.28 -3.00
CA ALA A 161 13.25 -12.00 -3.70
C ALA A 161 14.42 -11.04 -3.41
N VAL A 162 14.87 -10.96 -2.15
CA VAL A 162 16.01 -10.10 -1.76
C VAL A 162 17.32 -10.63 -2.34
N GLN A 163 17.57 -11.94 -2.22
CA GLN A 163 18.78 -12.58 -2.77
C GLN A 163 18.87 -12.42 -4.28
N ASP A 164 17.78 -12.69 -4.99
CA ASP A 164 17.72 -12.51 -6.43
C ASP A 164 17.94 -11.05 -6.84
N SER A 165 17.45 -10.08 -6.05
CA SER A 165 17.66 -8.65 -6.32
C SER A 165 19.13 -8.24 -6.13
N ILE A 166 19.81 -8.81 -5.13
CA ILE A 166 21.26 -8.66 -4.93
C ILE A 166 22.02 -9.23 -6.13
N ASP A 167 21.65 -10.42 -6.59
CA ASP A 167 22.27 -11.07 -7.73
C ASP A 167 22.02 -10.31 -9.05
N ALA A 168 20.81 -9.77 -9.26
CA ALA A 168 20.48 -8.94 -10.41
C ALA A 168 21.32 -7.65 -10.40
N SER A 169 21.43 -7.01 -9.23
CA SER A 169 22.24 -5.81 -9.06
C SER A 169 23.74 -6.04 -9.31
N SER A 170 24.24 -7.27 -9.15
CA SER A 170 25.64 -7.62 -9.38
C SER A 170 25.89 -8.26 -10.74
N GLY A 171 24.85 -8.39 -11.58
CA GLY A 171 24.93 -9.00 -12.90
C GLY A 171 25.11 -10.52 -12.89
N LYS A 172 24.89 -11.18 -11.74
CA LYS A 172 24.96 -12.64 -11.62
C LYS A 172 23.72 -13.34 -12.15
N THR A 173 22.57 -12.66 -12.09
CA THR A 173 21.33 -13.08 -12.75
C THR A 173 20.79 -11.95 -13.60
N GLU A 174 19.90 -12.30 -14.54
CA GLU A 174 19.21 -11.31 -15.34
C GLU A 174 18.11 -10.62 -14.53
N SER A 175 17.82 -9.37 -14.90
CA SER A 175 16.69 -8.61 -14.38
C SER A 175 15.49 -8.69 -15.31
N VAL A 176 14.31 -8.21 -14.88
CA VAL A 176 13.12 -8.13 -15.76
C VAL A 176 13.36 -7.29 -17.01
N LYS A 177 14.33 -6.38 -16.99
CA LYS A 177 14.73 -5.56 -18.16
C LYS A 177 15.24 -6.42 -19.33
N SER A 178 15.73 -7.64 -19.09
CA SER A 178 16.14 -8.56 -20.17
C SER A 178 14.94 -9.15 -20.92
N ARG A 179 13.72 -9.05 -20.38
CA ARG A 179 12.49 -9.50 -21.04
C ARG A 179 12.06 -8.47 -22.08
N GLN A 180 12.38 -8.73 -23.34
CA GLN A 180 12.19 -7.79 -24.44
C GLN A 180 10.78 -7.18 -24.50
N LYS A 181 9.71 -7.99 -24.44
CA LYS A 181 8.33 -7.49 -24.51
C LYS A 181 7.98 -6.59 -23.32
N LEU A 182 8.31 -7.00 -22.09
CA LEU A 182 8.08 -6.18 -20.89
C LEU A 182 8.87 -4.86 -20.93
N SER A 183 10.14 -4.92 -21.33
CA SER A 183 11.00 -3.74 -21.47
C SER A 183 10.46 -2.76 -22.52
N GLN A 184 10.05 -3.26 -23.69
CA GLN A 184 9.43 -2.45 -24.74
C GLN A 184 8.07 -1.86 -24.33
N THR A 185 7.27 -2.61 -23.56
CA THR A 185 6.02 -2.11 -22.98
C THR A 185 6.30 -1.00 -21.99
N TYR A 186 7.26 -1.16 -21.08
CA TYR A 186 7.69 -0.13 -20.14
C TYR A 186 8.20 1.13 -20.83
N ASP A 187 9.05 0.99 -21.86
CA ASP A 187 9.59 2.12 -22.61
C ASP A 187 8.51 2.91 -23.40
N ALA A 188 7.36 2.30 -23.66
CA ALA A 188 6.23 2.96 -24.31
C ALA A 188 5.31 3.73 -23.34
N LEU A 189 5.53 3.60 -22.03
CA LEU A 189 4.77 4.31 -21.00
C LEU A 189 5.48 5.59 -20.56
N ASP A 190 4.71 6.53 -20.00
CA ASP A 190 5.31 7.73 -19.40
C ASP A 190 6.01 7.36 -18.09
N LYS A 191 7.35 7.42 -18.10
CA LYS A 191 8.20 7.14 -16.94
C LYS A 191 8.00 8.13 -15.79
N ASN A 192 7.41 9.30 -16.05
CA ASN A 192 7.07 10.28 -15.03
C ASN A 192 5.70 10.04 -14.36
N SER A 193 4.98 8.98 -14.75
CA SER A 193 3.70 8.60 -14.14
C SER A 193 3.79 8.41 -12.64
N LEU A 194 2.70 8.74 -11.94
CA LEU A 194 2.51 8.52 -10.50
C LEU A 194 2.50 7.02 -10.17
N LEU A 195 1.91 6.23 -11.07
CA LEU A 195 1.84 4.78 -11.01
C LEU A 195 2.17 4.19 -12.39
N ILE A 196 2.97 3.14 -12.41
CA ILE A 196 3.16 2.25 -13.55
C ILE A 196 2.92 0.82 -13.07
N PHE A 197 2.12 0.05 -13.79
CA PHE A 197 1.95 -1.38 -13.58
C PHE A 197 2.44 -2.10 -14.84
N LEU A 198 3.18 -3.18 -14.66
CA LEU A 198 3.67 -4.05 -15.73
C LEU A 198 3.36 -5.49 -15.34
N LEU A 199 2.85 -6.26 -16.29
CA LEU A 199 2.58 -7.67 -16.14
C LEU A 199 3.02 -8.41 -17.40
N ASP A 200 3.94 -9.35 -17.25
CA ASP A 200 4.26 -10.36 -18.25
C ASP A 200 3.41 -11.61 -17.94
N ILE A 201 2.43 -11.89 -18.80
CA ILE A 201 1.33 -12.82 -18.52
C ILE A 201 1.84 -14.26 -18.70
N PRO A 202 2.00 -15.04 -17.61
CA PRO A 202 2.47 -16.41 -17.72
C PRO A 202 1.42 -17.29 -18.40
N PRO A 203 1.81 -18.42 -19.01
CA PRO A 203 0.89 -19.30 -19.75
C PRO A 203 -0.33 -19.75 -18.93
N GLN A 204 -0.15 -20.04 -17.64
CA GLN A 204 -1.25 -20.46 -16.78
C GLN A 204 -2.25 -19.31 -16.54
N LEU A 205 -1.76 -18.08 -16.33
CA LEU A 205 -2.63 -16.90 -16.23
C LEU A 205 -3.37 -16.63 -17.55
N LYS A 206 -2.73 -16.81 -18.71
CA LYS A 206 -3.41 -16.74 -20.02
C LYS A 206 -4.55 -17.75 -20.12
N SER A 207 -4.31 -18.98 -19.66
CA SER A 207 -5.32 -20.05 -19.64
C SER A 207 -6.50 -19.68 -18.73
N ASP A 208 -6.22 -19.21 -17.51
CA ASP A 208 -7.23 -18.78 -16.55
C ASP A 208 -8.07 -17.60 -17.09
N ILE A 209 -7.44 -16.60 -17.73
CA ILE A 209 -8.12 -15.47 -18.36
C ILE A 209 -9.03 -15.98 -19.49
N SER A 210 -8.53 -16.88 -20.32
CA SER A 210 -9.29 -17.45 -21.44
C SER A 210 -10.53 -18.19 -20.97
N GLN A 211 -10.40 -19.01 -19.92
CA GLN A 211 -11.52 -19.75 -19.31
C GLN A 211 -12.55 -18.79 -18.69
N SER A 212 -12.07 -17.81 -17.92
CA SER A 212 -12.96 -16.83 -17.26
C SER A 212 -13.75 -15.99 -18.26
N ALA A 213 -13.21 -15.83 -19.46
CA ALA A 213 -13.79 -15.03 -20.51
C ALA A 213 -14.56 -15.86 -21.56
N GLU A 214 -14.78 -17.18 -21.38
CA GLU A 214 -15.51 -18.01 -22.35
C GLU A 214 -16.91 -17.46 -22.72
N ASN A 215 -17.55 -16.70 -21.82
CA ASN A 215 -18.84 -16.06 -22.07
C ASN A 215 -18.75 -14.70 -22.79
N LEU A 216 -17.56 -14.13 -22.95
CA LEU A 216 -17.33 -12.88 -23.67
C LEU A 216 -17.01 -13.20 -25.13
N SER A 217 -17.77 -12.61 -26.05
CA SER A 217 -17.75 -12.95 -27.48
C SER A 217 -16.39 -12.81 -28.19
N ASN A 218 -15.36 -12.26 -27.53
CA ASN A 218 -14.02 -12.07 -28.09
C ASN A 218 -12.88 -12.45 -27.11
N SER A 219 -13.13 -13.32 -26.14
CA SER A 219 -12.13 -13.67 -25.10
C SER A 219 -10.83 -14.28 -25.61
N LYS A 220 -10.91 -15.00 -26.72
CA LYS A 220 -9.74 -15.57 -27.40
C LYS A 220 -8.74 -14.50 -27.85
N ALA A 221 -9.17 -13.25 -28.02
CA ALA A 221 -8.28 -12.16 -28.37
C ALA A 221 -7.25 -11.87 -27.25
N PHE A 222 -7.62 -12.05 -25.98
CA PHE A 222 -6.75 -11.77 -24.84
C PHE A 222 -5.79 -12.91 -24.50
N SER A 223 -6.06 -14.14 -24.97
CA SER A 223 -5.16 -15.28 -24.73
C SER A 223 -3.81 -15.13 -25.43
N ARG A 224 -3.76 -14.26 -26.45
CA ARG A 224 -2.57 -13.95 -27.27
C ARG A 224 -1.89 -12.65 -26.88
N VAL A 225 -2.25 -12.07 -25.73
CA VAL A 225 -1.55 -10.94 -25.13
C VAL A 225 -0.45 -11.49 -24.21
N ASP A 226 0.80 -11.11 -24.47
CA ASP A 226 1.95 -11.56 -23.69
C ASP A 226 2.26 -10.63 -22.53
N CYS A 227 2.14 -9.32 -22.73
CA CYS A 227 2.49 -8.34 -21.73
C CYS A 227 1.50 -7.19 -21.73
N VAL A 228 1.18 -6.68 -20.54
CA VAL A 228 0.36 -5.50 -20.34
C VAL A 228 1.12 -4.52 -19.46
N GLY A 229 1.06 -3.26 -19.81
CA GLY A 229 1.54 -2.14 -19.03
C GLY A 229 0.44 -1.10 -18.89
N LEU A 230 0.33 -0.51 -17.71
CA LEU A 230 -0.58 0.59 -17.43
C LEU A 230 0.23 1.71 -16.77
N SER A 231 -0.08 2.95 -17.10
CA SER A 231 0.52 4.12 -16.46
C SER A 231 -0.56 5.16 -16.14
N LEU A 232 -0.39 5.84 -15.02
CA LEU A 232 -1.26 6.93 -14.56
C LEU A 232 -0.38 8.15 -14.29
N ALA A 233 -0.44 9.14 -15.17
CA ALA A 233 0.28 10.39 -15.05
C ALA A 233 -0.67 11.54 -14.70
N LYS A 234 -0.16 12.58 -14.04
CA LYS A 234 -0.89 13.82 -13.76
C LYS A 234 -0.20 15.00 -14.45
N GLU A 235 -0.97 15.77 -15.19
CA GLU A 235 -0.54 17.00 -15.86
C GLU A 235 -1.51 18.13 -15.51
N GLY A 236 -1.11 19.01 -14.58
CA GLY A 236 -2.04 19.98 -14.01
C GLY A 236 -3.21 19.28 -13.31
N ARG A 237 -4.44 19.54 -13.75
CA ARG A 237 -5.67 18.89 -13.26
C ARG A 237 -6.11 17.68 -14.09
N ASN A 238 -5.32 17.28 -15.09
CA ASN A 238 -5.62 16.12 -15.92
C ASN A 238 -4.92 14.87 -15.38
N ILE A 239 -5.64 13.76 -15.36
CA ILE A 239 -5.13 12.41 -15.17
C ILE A 239 -5.12 11.71 -16.53
N ASN A 240 -3.93 11.31 -16.95
CA ASN A 240 -3.69 10.56 -18.18
C ASN A 240 -3.47 9.09 -17.80
N ILE A 241 -4.39 8.22 -18.21
CA ILE A 241 -4.28 6.77 -18.06
C ILE A 241 -3.92 6.19 -19.42
N ASN A 242 -2.76 5.54 -19.51
CA ASN A 242 -2.30 4.88 -20.74
C ASN A 242 -2.06 3.40 -20.48
N LEU A 243 -2.69 2.56 -21.28
CA LEU A 243 -2.47 1.13 -21.35
C LEU A 243 -1.71 0.79 -22.63
N GLN A 244 -0.71 -0.05 -22.49
CA GLN A 244 0.08 -0.64 -23.57
C GLN A 244 0.00 -2.16 -23.41
N ALA A 245 -0.28 -2.89 -24.47
CA ALA A 245 -0.17 -4.34 -24.45
C ALA A 245 0.62 -4.83 -25.66
N ALA A 246 1.48 -5.82 -25.43
CA ALA A 246 2.21 -6.52 -26.48
C ALA A 246 1.51 -7.86 -26.73
N ALA A 247 1.03 -8.05 -27.95
CA ALA A 247 0.45 -9.30 -28.40
C ALA A 247 1.51 -10.20 -29.06
N GLU A 248 1.11 -11.43 -29.42
CA GLU A 248 1.97 -12.36 -30.14
C GLU A 248 2.33 -11.85 -31.55
N ASP A 249 1.36 -11.24 -32.24
CA ASP A 249 1.46 -10.73 -33.60
C ASP A 249 0.44 -9.61 -33.88
N ALA A 250 0.52 -9.02 -35.07
CA ALA A 250 -0.37 -7.92 -35.46
C ALA A 250 -1.86 -8.30 -35.58
N PRO A 251 -2.23 -9.47 -36.14
CA PRO A 251 -3.61 -9.94 -36.07
C PRO A 251 -4.15 -10.03 -34.64
N SER A 252 -3.38 -10.59 -33.70
CA SER A 252 -3.76 -10.67 -32.29
C SER A 252 -3.97 -9.30 -31.65
N ALA A 253 -3.09 -8.34 -31.96
CA ALA A 253 -3.23 -6.97 -31.47
C ALA A 253 -4.51 -6.33 -32.00
N ASN A 254 -4.83 -6.50 -33.28
CA ASN A 254 -6.09 -6.02 -33.86
C ASN A 254 -7.30 -6.68 -33.21
N ASP A 255 -7.28 -8.00 -33.02
CA ASP A 255 -8.37 -8.73 -32.36
C ASP A 255 -8.58 -8.23 -30.93
N ALA A 256 -7.50 -8.03 -30.17
CA ALA A 256 -7.57 -7.52 -28.80
C ALA A 256 -8.06 -6.06 -28.75
N SER A 257 -7.60 -5.21 -29.66
CA SER A 257 -8.09 -3.84 -29.80
C SER A 257 -9.59 -3.79 -30.13
N ASN A 258 -10.05 -4.64 -31.07
CA ASN A 258 -11.46 -4.75 -31.43
C ASN A 258 -12.29 -5.26 -30.25
N ALA A 259 -11.81 -6.29 -29.53
CA ALA A 259 -12.47 -6.82 -28.35
C ALA A 259 -12.67 -5.76 -27.26
N ILE A 260 -11.65 -4.93 -27.01
CA ILE A 260 -11.75 -3.79 -26.09
C ILE A 260 -12.76 -2.77 -26.63
N GLY A 261 -12.69 -2.42 -27.91
CA GLY A 261 -13.63 -1.47 -28.55
C GLY A 261 -15.09 -1.92 -28.48
N ASP A 262 -15.37 -3.20 -28.70
CA ASP A 262 -16.69 -3.81 -28.59
C ASP A 262 -17.19 -3.79 -27.14
N GLY A 263 -16.30 -4.10 -26.19
CA GLY A 263 -16.57 -4.00 -24.75
C GLY A 263 -16.94 -2.58 -24.34
N LEU A 264 -16.18 -1.58 -24.80
CA LEU A 264 -16.47 -0.17 -24.55
C LEU A 264 -17.80 0.26 -25.18
N SER A 265 -18.09 -0.19 -26.40
CA SER A 265 -19.36 0.11 -27.07
C SER A 265 -20.56 -0.49 -26.32
N THR A 266 -20.39 -1.70 -25.76
CA THR A 266 -21.38 -2.34 -24.90
C THR A 266 -21.58 -1.53 -23.62
N LEU A 267 -20.50 -1.13 -22.95
CA LEU A 267 -20.57 -0.30 -21.73
C LEU A 267 -21.23 1.05 -22.00
N LYS A 268 -20.98 1.68 -23.15
CA LYS A 268 -21.68 2.91 -23.56
C LYS A 268 -23.17 2.70 -23.70
N GLY A 269 -23.61 1.58 -24.29
CA GLY A 269 -25.03 1.26 -24.42
C GLY A 269 -25.74 0.98 -23.10
N LEU A 270 -25.00 0.62 -22.05
CA LEU A 270 -25.51 0.39 -20.70
C LEU A 270 -25.42 1.63 -19.80
N ALA A 271 -24.64 2.64 -20.17
CA ALA A 271 -24.44 3.84 -19.38
C ALA A 271 -25.74 4.70 -19.38
N PRO A 272 -26.18 5.22 -18.22
CA PRO A 272 -27.29 6.17 -18.18
C PRO A 272 -26.98 7.40 -19.03
N SER A 273 -27.91 7.81 -19.91
CA SER A 273 -27.67 8.96 -20.80
C SER A 273 -27.38 10.25 -20.01
N GLY A 274 -26.30 10.92 -20.38
CA GLY A 274 -25.83 12.15 -19.76
C GLY A 274 -25.01 11.94 -18.47
N SER A 275 -24.69 10.69 -18.11
CA SER A 275 -23.90 10.42 -16.91
C SER A 275 -22.41 10.72 -17.10
N VAL A 276 -21.67 10.86 -15.99
CA VAL A 276 -20.23 11.09 -16.02
C VAL A 276 -19.51 9.86 -16.55
N PHE A 277 -20.04 8.67 -16.23
CA PHE A 277 -19.55 7.41 -16.78
C PHE A 277 -19.63 7.37 -18.31
N GLU A 278 -20.76 7.76 -18.90
CA GLU A 278 -20.89 7.87 -20.36
C GLU A 278 -19.85 8.82 -20.96
N THR A 279 -19.68 10.00 -20.33
CA THR A 279 -18.70 11.01 -20.74
C THR A 279 -17.27 10.47 -20.73
N ILE A 280 -16.89 9.74 -19.67
CA ILE A 280 -15.55 9.17 -19.52
C ILE A 280 -15.30 8.06 -20.55
N ILE A 281 -16.24 7.14 -20.75
CA ILE A 281 -16.05 6.06 -21.75
C ILE A 281 -15.94 6.66 -23.16
N ASN A 282 -16.63 7.76 -23.45
CA ASN A 282 -16.52 8.45 -24.74
C ASN A 282 -15.15 9.09 -25.00
N LYS A 283 -14.34 9.35 -23.96
CA LYS A 283 -12.97 9.85 -24.10
C LYS A 283 -11.93 8.75 -24.31
N MET A 284 -12.30 7.49 -24.11
CA MET A 284 -11.34 6.39 -24.26
C MET A 284 -11.01 6.17 -25.74
N ASN A 285 -9.72 6.19 -26.06
CA ASN A 285 -9.22 5.90 -27.39
C ASN A 285 -8.45 4.58 -27.38
N VAL A 286 -8.82 3.66 -28.26
CA VAL A 286 -8.24 2.31 -28.37
C VAL A 286 -7.77 2.09 -29.81
N GLY A 287 -6.60 1.51 -29.96
CA GLY A 287 -6.07 1.15 -31.27
C GLY A 287 -4.98 0.09 -31.21
N ALA A 288 -4.63 -0.44 -32.38
CA ALA A 288 -3.51 -1.36 -32.54
C ALA A 288 -2.55 -0.87 -33.63
N LYS A 289 -1.25 -1.13 -33.44
CA LYS A 289 -0.20 -0.85 -34.42
C LYS A 289 0.89 -1.91 -34.33
N GLY A 290 1.06 -2.68 -35.40
CA GLY A 290 1.95 -3.85 -35.35
C GLY A 290 1.43 -4.83 -34.30
N ASP A 291 2.33 -5.37 -33.48
CA ASP A 291 2.03 -6.28 -32.36
C ASP A 291 1.59 -5.56 -31.07
N LYS A 292 1.31 -4.26 -31.12
CA LYS A 292 0.97 -3.45 -29.94
C LYS A 292 -0.48 -3.01 -29.93
N VAL A 293 -1.11 -3.08 -28.77
CA VAL A 293 -2.41 -2.48 -28.46
C VAL A 293 -2.21 -1.31 -27.53
N THR A 294 -2.86 -0.19 -27.82
CA THR A 294 -2.82 1.02 -27.01
C THR A 294 -4.24 1.40 -26.61
N ALA A 295 -4.46 1.70 -25.34
CA ALA A 295 -5.65 2.41 -24.90
C ALA A 295 -5.24 3.64 -24.08
N SER A 296 -5.91 4.77 -24.28
CA SER A 296 -5.61 6.01 -23.56
C SER A 296 -6.89 6.69 -23.12
N LEU A 297 -6.84 7.32 -21.95
CA LEU A 297 -7.93 8.07 -21.37
C LEU A 297 -7.35 9.29 -20.65
N THR A 298 -7.84 10.47 -20.99
CA THR A 298 -7.56 11.71 -20.27
C THR A 298 -8.83 12.19 -19.60
N ILE A 299 -8.81 12.29 -18.27
CA ILE A 299 -9.92 12.81 -17.46
C ILE A 299 -9.42 13.91 -16.54
N THR A 300 -10.31 14.80 -16.13
CA THR A 300 -9.99 15.79 -15.10
C THR A 300 -10.19 15.21 -13.70
N PHE A 301 -9.58 15.82 -12.68
CA PHE A 301 -9.89 15.50 -11.29
C PHE A 301 -11.37 15.68 -10.92
N ASP A 302 -12.05 16.67 -11.53
CA ASP A 302 -13.48 16.91 -11.28
C ASP A 302 -14.35 15.79 -11.87
N GLU A 303 -13.98 15.28 -13.04
CA GLU A 303 -14.63 14.11 -13.64
C GLU A 303 -14.39 12.86 -12.82
N LEU A 304 -13.16 12.65 -12.32
CA LEU A 304 -12.85 11.53 -11.43
C LEU A 304 -13.67 11.60 -10.13
N LYS A 305 -13.79 12.79 -9.54
CA LYS A 305 -14.62 13.03 -8.36
C LYS A 305 -16.09 12.72 -8.65
N SER A 306 -16.60 13.24 -9.77
CA SER A 306 -18.00 13.05 -10.14
C SER A 306 -18.29 11.58 -10.46
N LEU A 307 -17.35 10.86 -11.08
CA LEU A 307 -17.46 9.40 -11.29
C LEU A 307 -17.50 8.65 -9.97
N ARG A 308 -16.64 8.99 -9.00
CA ARG A 308 -16.67 8.41 -7.66
C ARG A 308 -18.03 8.67 -7.00
N ASP A 309 -18.52 9.90 -7.06
CA ASP A 309 -19.79 10.29 -6.45
C ASP A 309 -21.00 9.65 -7.17
N GLU A 310 -20.88 9.29 -8.45
CA GLU A 310 -21.90 8.51 -9.18
C GLU A 310 -21.89 7.04 -8.79
N LEU A 311 -20.70 6.41 -8.70
CA LEU A 311 -20.54 4.98 -8.38
C LEU A 311 -20.72 4.67 -6.89
N TYR A 312 -20.34 5.62 -6.05
CA TYR A 312 -20.40 5.55 -4.59
C TYR A 312 -21.04 6.84 -4.11
N PRO A 313 -22.36 7.02 -4.34
CA PRO A 313 -23.04 8.22 -3.89
C PRO A 313 -22.76 8.40 -2.40
N PRO A 314 -22.39 9.62 -1.96
CA PRO A 314 -22.23 9.87 -0.55
C PRO A 314 -23.52 9.41 0.13
N PRO A 315 -23.44 8.76 1.30
CA PRO A 315 -24.63 8.36 2.03
C PRO A 315 -25.58 9.57 2.11
N PRO A 316 -26.89 9.36 1.90
CA PRO A 316 -27.87 10.45 1.82
C PRO A 316 -27.59 11.40 2.98
N THR A 317 -27.39 12.69 2.65
CA THR A 317 -26.80 13.71 3.51
C THR A 317 -27.24 13.53 4.97
N GLN A 318 -26.46 12.75 5.70
CA GLN A 318 -26.45 12.83 7.14
C GLN A 318 -26.08 14.28 7.42
N SER A 319 -26.79 14.93 8.36
CA SER A 319 -26.53 16.34 8.61
C SER A 319 -25.03 16.54 8.83
N SER A 320 -24.45 17.65 8.36
CA SER A 320 -23.00 17.91 8.55
C SER A 320 -22.56 17.70 10.00
N THR A 321 -23.49 17.95 10.94
CA THR A 321 -23.40 17.63 12.37
C THR A 321 -23.24 16.12 12.63
N ASP A 322 -24.07 15.26 12.05
CA ASP A 322 -23.97 13.80 12.19
C ASP A 322 -22.66 13.25 11.61
N TYR A 323 -22.23 13.75 10.46
CA TYR A 323 -20.97 13.31 9.85
C TYR A 323 -19.76 13.64 10.73
N HIS A 324 -19.70 14.89 11.20
CA HIS A 324 -18.65 15.33 12.12
C HIS A 324 -18.66 14.52 13.42
N LEU A 325 -19.85 14.26 13.97
CA LEU A 325 -20.03 13.42 15.14
C LEU A 325 -19.52 11.99 14.90
N ILE A 326 -19.91 11.35 13.79
CA ILE A 326 -19.45 10.00 13.43
C ILE A 326 -17.93 9.97 13.31
N GLN A 327 -17.31 10.96 12.65
CA GLN A 327 -15.85 11.02 12.53
C GLN A 327 -15.17 11.14 13.90
N GLN A 328 -15.62 12.05 14.77
CA GLN A 328 -15.05 12.20 16.11
C GLN A 328 -15.18 10.91 16.93
N ALA A 329 -16.34 10.27 16.88
CA ALA A 329 -16.60 9.02 17.58
C ALA A 329 -15.74 7.86 17.01
N GLN A 330 -15.53 7.82 15.70
CA GLN A 330 -14.68 6.84 15.05
C GLN A 330 -13.19 7.04 15.42
N THR A 331 -12.73 8.28 15.54
CA THR A 331 -11.39 8.58 16.07
C THR A 331 -11.22 8.04 17.49
N VAL A 332 -12.24 8.15 18.36
CA VAL A 332 -12.21 7.59 19.72
C VAL A 332 -12.06 6.07 19.70
N SER A 333 -12.87 5.35 18.92
CA SER A 333 -12.81 3.88 18.87
C SER A 333 -11.49 3.36 18.29
N TYR A 334 -10.96 3.99 17.23
CA TYR A 334 -9.64 3.65 16.69
C TYR A 334 -8.50 3.96 17.64
N LYS A 335 -8.56 5.09 18.35
CA LYS A 335 -7.55 5.43 19.36
C LYS A 335 -7.50 4.37 20.45
N LEU A 336 -8.66 3.99 20.99
CA LEU A 336 -8.75 2.90 21.97
C LEU A 336 -8.18 1.57 21.43
N ALA A 337 -8.56 1.18 20.21
CA ALA A 337 -8.11 -0.07 19.62
C ALA A 337 -6.59 -0.10 19.43
N ASN A 338 -6.01 1.01 18.96
CA ASN A 338 -4.57 1.13 18.77
C ASN A 338 -3.80 1.03 20.10
N TYR A 339 -4.25 1.72 21.16
CA TYR A 339 -3.59 1.59 22.46
C TYR A 339 -3.76 0.20 23.07
N ALA A 340 -4.91 -0.45 22.85
CA ALA A 340 -5.10 -1.83 23.27
C ALA A 340 -4.13 -2.77 22.54
N ASP A 341 -3.89 -2.57 21.25
CA ASP A 341 -2.90 -3.36 20.51
C ASP A 341 -1.46 -3.13 20.99
N ILE A 342 -1.10 -1.88 21.31
CA ILE A 342 0.22 -1.55 21.86
C ILE A 342 0.42 -2.22 23.22
N VAL A 343 -0.52 -2.06 24.15
CA VAL A 343 -0.45 -2.66 25.50
C VAL A 343 -0.47 -4.18 25.41
N GLY A 344 -1.34 -4.73 24.55
CA GLY A 344 -1.42 -6.16 24.27
C GLY A 344 -0.07 -6.70 23.81
N ALA A 345 0.54 -6.09 22.78
CA ALA A 345 1.81 -6.53 22.21
C ALA A 345 3.00 -6.47 23.20
N GLN A 346 2.96 -5.56 24.18
CA GLN A 346 3.95 -5.49 25.26
C GLN A 346 3.74 -6.60 26.30
N GLY A 347 2.48 -6.95 26.56
CA GLY A 347 2.09 -8.02 27.48
C GLY A 347 2.05 -7.58 28.95
N TYR A 348 1.53 -8.46 29.81
CA TYR A 348 1.45 -8.21 31.25
C TYR A 348 2.85 -7.95 31.85
N PRO A 349 3.03 -6.96 32.75
CA PRO A 349 2.00 -6.15 33.42
C PRO A 349 1.80 -4.75 32.82
N GLU A 350 2.03 -4.55 31.52
CA GLU A 350 2.03 -3.22 30.90
C GLU A 350 0.70 -2.47 31.10
N LYS A 351 0.78 -1.15 31.35
CA LYS A 351 -0.37 -0.26 31.49
C LYS A 351 -0.14 1.07 30.79
N MET A 352 -1.16 1.59 30.13
CA MET A 352 -1.16 2.92 29.55
C MET A 352 -2.40 3.72 30.00
N THR A 353 -2.23 5.04 30.11
CA THR A 353 -3.34 5.97 30.28
C THR A 353 -3.50 6.81 29.02
N VAL A 354 -4.73 6.99 28.56
CA VAL A 354 -5.05 7.77 27.37
C VAL A 354 -6.20 8.72 27.66
N GLN A 355 -6.03 10.00 27.28
CA GLN A 355 -7.14 10.95 27.28
C GLN A 355 -7.96 10.84 26.00
N LEU A 356 -9.28 10.67 26.15
CA LEU A 356 -10.25 10.60 25.06
C LEU A 356 -11.24 11.75 25.19
N SER A 357 -11.50 12.44 24.08
CA SER A 357 -12.57 13.43 23.99
C SER A 357 -13.80 12.77 23.37
N ILE A 358 -14.79 12.46 24.20
CA ILE A 358 -16.04 11.81 23.80
C ILE A 358 -16.99 12.88 23.26
N PRO A 359 -17.44 12.78 22.00
CA PRO A 359 -18.27 13.80 21.36
C PRO A 359 -19.73 13.77 21.83
N GLU A 360 -20.48 14.84 21.53
CA GLU A 360 -21.91 14.92 21.84
C GLU A 360 -22.73 13.88 21.09
N GLY A 361 -23.63 13.16 21.77
CA GLY A 361 -24.46 12.14 21.11
C GLY A 361 -23.82 10.75 21.07
N THR A 362 -22.60 10.55 21.61
CA THR A 362 -22.12 9.21 21.96
C THR A 362 -23.06 8.57 22.99
N GLY A 363 -23.53 7.37 22.68
CA GLY A 363 -24.28 6.50 23.57
C GLY A 363 -23.33 5.57 24.34
N ASN A 364 -23.55 4.26 24.22
CA ASN A 364 -22.74 3.28 24.93
C ASN A 364 -21.42 2.97 24.20
N ILE A 365 -20.39 2.66 24.99
CA ILE A 365 -19.12 2.12 24.52
C ILE A 365 -19.00 0.68 25.03
N THR A 366 -18.98 -0.28 24.11
CA THR A 366 -18.84 -1.71 24.45
C THR A 366 -17.45 -2.20 24.05
N VAL A 367 -16.78 -2.94 24.93
CA VAL A 367 -15.43 -3.49 24.69
C VAL A 367 -15.49 -5.03 24.67
N GLY A 368 -14.84 -5.60 23.67
CA GLY A 368 -14.65 -7.03 23.43
C GLY A 368 -15.61 -7.62 22.40
N THR A 369 -16.87 -7.85 22.75
CA THR A 369 -17.90 -8.26 21.78
C THR A 369 -18.97 -7.18 21.62
N PRO A 370 -19.81 -7.20 20.56
CA PRO A 370 -20.94 -6.28 20.44
C PRO A 370 -21.90 -6.30 21.64
N HIS A 371 -21.89 -7.37 22.44
CA HIS A 371 -22.73 -7.53 23.62
C HIS A 371 -21.93 -7.56 24.95
N GLY A 372 -20.65 -7.17 24.92
CA GLY A 372 -19.74 -7.24 26.06
C GLY A 372 -19.06 -8.61 26.23
N GLY A 373 -18.15 -8.71 27.19
CA GLY A 373 -17.29 -9.89 27.36
C GLY A 373 -16.03 -9.84 26.49
N ILE A 374 -15.17 -10.85 26.57
CA ILE A 374 -13.86 -10.86 25.89
C ILE A 374 -14.06 -11.06 24.37
N GLY A 375 -13.43 -10.22 23.56
CA GLY A 375 -13.44 -10.33 22.10
C GLY A 375 -12.43 -9.40 21.43
N LYS A 376 -12.70 -8.93 20.21
CA LYS A 376 -11.76 -8.09 19.44
C LYS A 376 -12.34 -6.76 18.98
N TYR A 377 -13.49 -6.36 19.52
CA TYR A 377 -14.23 -5.20 19.04
C TYR A 377 -14.29 -4.11 20.10
N ILE A 378 -14.18 -2.86 19.65
CA ILE A 378 -14.56 -1.68 20.42
C ILE A 378 -15.70 -1.04 19.63
N VAL A 379 -16.88 -1.03 20.24
CA VAL A 379 -18.12 -0.58 19.62
C VAL A 379 -18.55 0.73 20.28
N LEU A 380 -18.57 1.82 19.51
CA LEU A 380 -19.16 3.08 19.95
C LEU A 380 -20.55 3.22 19.33
N SER A 381 -21.58 3.35 20.15
CA SER A 381 -22.90 3.75 19.69
C SER A 381 -22.98 5.26 19.60
N VAL A 382 -23.56 5.79 18.54
CA VAL A 382 -23.70 7.23 18.30
C VAL A 382 -25.13 7.52 17.85
N ASN A 383 -25.80 8.42 18.56
CA ASN A 383 -27.13 8.89 18.21
C ASN A 383 -27.01 9.97 17.12
N THR A 384 -27.44 9.64 15.91
CA THR A 384 -27.51 10.57 14.77
C THR A 384 -28.95 10.98 14.50
N SER A 385 -29.18 12.01 13.69
CA SER A 385 -30.51 12.36 13.21
C SER A 385 -31.21 11.21 12.48
N SER A 386 -30.44 10.27 11.91
CA SER A 386 -30.92 9.07 11.22
C SER A 386 -31.12 7.85 12.13
N GLY A 387 -30.97 8.00 13.45
CA GLY A 387 -31.02 6.93 14.44
C GLY A 387 -29.63 6.56 14.99
N VAL A 388 -29.57 5.45 15.73
CA VAL A 388 -28.33 4.95 16.34
C VAL A 388 -27.42 4.34 15.27
N LYS A 389 -26.15 4.73 15.26
CA LYS A 389 -25.09 4.11 14.45
C LYS A 389 -24.08 3.44 15.37
N GLU A 390 -23.68 2.23 15.03
CA GLU A 390 -22.61 1.51 15.73
C GLU A 390 -21.32 1.63 14.91
N LEU A 391 -20.27 2.10 15.57
CA LEU A 391 -18.94 2.28 14.99
C LEU A 391 -18.00 1.24 15.56
N PHE A 392 -17.40 0.45 14.69
CA PHE A 392 -16.55 -0.68 15.07
C PHE A 392 -15.08 -0.34 14.84
N ALA A 393 -14.25 -0.58 15.86
CA ALA A 393 -12.82 -0.73 15.71
C ALA A 393 -12.42 -2.15 16.14
N THR A 394 -11.45 -2.73 15.44
CA THR A 394 -10.99 -4.10 15.70
C THR A 394 -9.58 -4.08 16.26
N THR A 395 -9.30 -4.94 17.24
CA THR A 395 -7.97 -5.13 17.84
C THR A 395 -7.35 -6.44 17.41
N THR A 396 -6.02 -6.48 17.37
CA THR A 396 -5.24 -7.71 17.26
C THR A 396 -5.29 -8.54 18.54
N ALA A 397 -5.17 -7.86 19.69
CA ALA A 397 -5.30 -8.46 21.02
C ALA A 397 -6.76 -8.73 21.37
N ASN A 398 -7.01 -9.67 22.28
CA ASN A 398 -8.33 -9.83 22.87
C ASN A 398 -8.53 -8.69 23.89
N VAL A 399 -9.67 -8.03 23.84
CA VAL A 399 -10.03 -6.92 24.71
C VAL A 399 -11.28 -7.25 25.52
N ALA A 400 -11.29 -6.77 26.76
CA ALA A 400 -12.45 -6.69 27.63
C ALA A 400 -12.42 -5.33 28.33
N GLY A 401 -13.52 -4.92 28.94
CA GLY A 401 -13.53 -3.64 29.63
C GLY A 401 -14.90 -3.21 30.07
N ASP A 402 -14.91 -2.20 30.94
CA ASP A 402 -16.12 -1.50 31.35
C ASP A 402 -15.92 0.01 31.18
N LEU A 403 -16.63 0.54 30.19
CA LEU A 403 -16.70 1.98 29.90
C LEU A 403 -18.13 2.53 30.13
N SER A 404 -18.97 1.81 30.89
CA SER A 404 -20.36 2.20 31.17
C SER A 404 -20.49 3.53 31.91
N ASN A 405 -19.44 3.96 32.61
CA ASN A 405 -19.37 5.26 33.29
C ASN A 405 -19.29 6.44 32.31
N ILE A 406 -18.96 6.21 31.03
CA ILE A 406 -18.92 7.22 29.99
C ILE A 406 -20.32 7.35 29.38
N SER A 407 -21.15 8.17 30.02
CA SER A 407 -22.54 8.43 29.60
C SER A 407 -22.75 9.84 29.06
N LYS A 408 -21.72 10.69 29.09
CA LYS A 408 -21.80 12.09 28.70
C LYS A 408 -20.61 12.50 27.82
N PRO A 409 -20.78 13.58 27.03
CA PRO A 409 -19.68 14.16 26.28
C PRO A 409 -18.66 14.77 27.24
N GLY A 410 -17.38 14.67 26.92
CA GLY A 410 -16.31 15.20 27.78
C GLY A 410 -14.96 14.54 27.56
N THR A 411 -13.96 15.01 28.29
CA THR A 411 -12.63 14.39 28.28
C THR A 411 -12.51 13.39 29.42
N TYR A 412 -12.13 12.15 29.09
CA TYR A 412 -11.99 11.04 30.04
C TYR A 412 -10.57 10.48 29.98
N THR A 413 -10.02 10.14 31.14
CA THR A 413 -8.77 9.38 31.24
C THR A 413 -9.12 7.90 31.30
N ILE A 414 -8.69 7.14 30.30
CA ILE A 414 -8.91 5.70 30.20
C ILE A 414 -7.61 4.98 30.52
N MET A 415 -7.69 3.97 31.39
CA MET A 415 -6.60 3.05 31.66
C MET A 415 -6.77 1.80 30.81
N ILE A 416 -5.68 1.38 30.18
CA ILE A 416 -5.60 0.21 29.33
C ILE A 416 -4.47 -0.66 29.90
N SER A 417 -4.79 -1.85 30.39
CA SER A 417 -3.86 -2.73 31.09
C SER A 417 -3.80 -4.09 30.42
N ALA A 418 -2.61 -4.66 30.25
CA ALA A 418 -2.47 -6.07 29.89
C ALA A 418 -2.77 -6.93 31.13
N GLU A 419 -3.54 -8.00 30.94
CA GLU A 419 -3.91 -8.97 31.99
C GLU A 419 -3.07 -10.24 31.85
N ASP A 420 -2.74 -10.88 32.98
CA ASP A 420 -1.90 -12.09 33.03
C ASP A 420 -2.65 -13.37 32.62
N ASN A 421 -3.99 -13.34 32.61
CA ASN A 421 -4.80 -14.53 32.37
C ASN A 421 -6.07 -14.22 31.57
N CYS A 422 -6.19 -14.83 30.39
CA CYS A 422 -7.41 -14.78 29.60
C CYS A 422 -8.15 -16.12 29.65
N THR A 423 -8.92 -16.31 30.71
CA THR A 423 -9.51 -17.61 31.05
C THR A 423 -10.56 -18.13 30.07
N GLN A 424 -10.98 -17.34 29.06
CA GLN A 424 -12.15 -17.69 28.24
C GLN A 424 -11.95 -17.71 26.71
N VAL A 425 -10.84 -17.19 26.16
CA VAL A 425 -10.67 -17.07 24.71
C VAL A 425 -9.21 -17.33 24.33
N ASP A 426 -8.88 -18.59 24.05
CA ASP A 426 -7.55 -19.07 23.62
C ASP A 426 -6.37 -18.68 24.56
N PRO A 427 -5.80 -19.62 25.32
CA PRO A 427 -4.71 -19.33 26.27
C PRO A 427 -3.42 -18.80 25.61
N LEU A 428 -3.33 -18.82 24.28
CA LEU A 428 -2.19 -18.25 23.54
C LEU A 428 -2.37 -16.76 23.18
N GLN A 429 -3.53 -16.16 23.44
CA GLN A 429 -3.78 -14.75 23.09
C GLN A 429 -3.72 -13.84 24.33
N GLN A 430 -2.96 -12.74 24.20
CA GLN A 430 -2.87 -11.70 25.22
C GLN A 430 -4.20 -10.97 25.36
N CYS A 431 -4.59 -10.68 26.62
CA CYS A 431 -5.81 -9.94 26.93
C CYS A 431 -5.51 -8.58 27.53
N VAL A 432 -6.31 -7.61 27.12
CA VAL A 432 -6.21 -6.22 27.53
C VAL A 432 -7.53 -5.79 28.15
N TYR A 433 -7.46 -5.20 29.33
CA TYR A 433 -8.60 -4.64 30.03
C TYR A 433 -8.64 -3.12 29.86
N ILE A 434 -9.80 -2.58 29.49
CA ILE A 434 -10.03 -1.15 29.25
C ILE A 434 -11.06 -0.64 30.26
N GLU A 435 -10.68 0.35 31.07
CA GLU A 435 -11.57 0.95 32.06
C GLU A 435 -11.34 2.45 32.22
N THR A 436 -12.34 3.16 32.74
CA THR A 436 -12.14 4.56 33.16
C THR A 436 -11.20 4.62 34.35
N ALA A 437 -10.15 5.45 34.29
CA ALA A 437 -9.27 5.65 35.43
C ALA A 437 -10.07 6.32 36.56
N ASN A 438 -10.33 5.57 37.65
CA ASN A 438 -11.02 6.10 38.81
C ASN A 438 -10.16 7.20 39.47
N GLU A 439 -10.64 8.46 39.45
CA GLU A 439 -9.99 9.57 40.17
C GLU A 439 -9.96 9.35 41.70
N SER A 440 -10.73 8.40 42.22
CA SER A 440 -10.84 8.11 43.66
C SER A 440 -9.59 7.50 44.31
N ASN A 441 -8.53 7.19 43.56
CA ASN A 441 -7.25 6.70 44.10
C ASN A 441 -6.05 7.64 43.86
N SER A 442 -6.27 8.88 43.40
CA SER A 442 -5.20 9.90 43.49
C SER A 442 -5.03 10.30 44.95
N THR A 443 -4.03 9.74 45.61
CA THR A 443 -3.54 10.24 46.90
C THR A 443 -3.06 11.67 46.66
N ARG A 444 -3.91 12.65 46.97
CA ARG A 444 -3.57 14.06 47.00
C ARG A 444 -2.38 14.20 47.96
N THR A 445 -1.18 14.26 47.40
CA THR A 445 0.01 14.59 48.20
C THR A 445 -0.10 16.07 48.45
N GLU A 446 -0.61 16.45 49.62
CA GLU A 446 -0.59 17.84 50.08
C GLU A 446 0.87 18.28 50.08
N MET A 447 1.21 19.22 49.19
CA MET A 447 2.43 20.01 49.36
C MET A 447 2.32 20.73 50.70
N PRO A 448 3.31 20.62 51.59
CA PRO A 448 3.32 21.42 52.81
C PRO A 448 3.31 22.89 52.40
N ALA A 449 2.37 23.64 52.96
CA ALA A 449 2.39 25.10 52.88
C ALA A 449 3.55 25.61 53.75
N ASP A 450 4.40 26.44 53.15
CA ASP A 450 5.36 27.29 53.88
C ASP A 450 4.64 28.40 54.63
#